data_AF-A0A6I4Z1X5-F1
#
_entry.id   AF-A0A6I4Z1X5-F1
#
_cell.length_a   1.000
_cell.length_b   1.000
_cell.length_c   1.000
_cell.angle_alpha   90.00
_cell.angle_beta   90.00
_cell.angle_gamma   90.00
#
_symmetry.space_group_name_H-M   'P 1'
#
loop_
_entity.id
_entity.type
_entity.pdbx_description
1 polymer ?
#
loop_
_entity_poly.entity_id
_entity_poly.type
_entity_poly.pdbx_seq_one_letter_code
_entity_poly.pdbx_strand_id
1 'polypeptide(L)'
;MSAAGELPRLLAEMPFLDRLEAVALSGWSRGAVYPAMAALEEEGLAASLPHASGLIAPTRRYALTASGVGRLAGEAGLAVEDALRAWPVSARARRVLLERLDAVAVLYRLAAAIAGAAWPLRYRWYRAGPVDAALALPGERTLALVRQGPATERTAFAKRLWRLREGPRFGAFLLLAPDAVRLRGLARRMRAAKAITFLALERDAAAAGASARIWRTASGSPALSLDEVLALVGPGDAWPEGRPLARVALPAPLPHAGGGGAPPWMLPYRLTPAEKRLLDALARWPWIAREHLGALLGLGRTRLSGLLHRLEGLGLVRAHGPDGRLALSEDALTLLARRDRAAAADARRRWSAEPFDPEAPLTWRNVRGRRSRQLLRNLAHTSAVHGFLAVLAEQARAEGREVVQLDPPHRASRYFRHDGALHSVHPDAFGLLRREGKPWAFFLEWERRAVRPSTMAARLAPYLRYYASQRPTDDHGLRPDVLVVFEDELAAHHFLGVARREIARGGVDLPILVSHRALIEREGPLGRGWAAVAGGAARPFPDERAPRPFGDAAG
;
A
#
# COMPACT_ATOMS: atom_id res chain seq x y z
N MET A 1 30.42 19.01 22.10
CA MET A 1 30.57 18.39 20.76
C MET A 1 30.00 19.36 19.73
N SER A 2 30.59 19.49 18.55
CA SER A 2 30.04 20.34 17.49
C SER A 2 29.08 19.54 16.60
N ALA A 3 28.09 20.20 16.00
CA ALA A 3 27.20 19.56 15.02
C ALA A 3 28.00 18.88 13.88
N ALA A 4 29.13 19.48 13.47
CA ALA A 4 30.00 18.92 12.44
C ALA A 4 30.59 17.54 12.83
N GLY A 5 30.85 17.28 14.11
CA GLY A 5 31.33 15.97 14.59
C GLY A 5 30.22 14.94 14.80
N GLU A 6 29.01 15.36 15.18
CA GLU A 6 27.90 14.42 15.45
C GLU A 6 27.10 14.02 14.21
N LEU A 7 26.97 14.91 13.23
CA LEU A 7 26.17 14.63 12.03
C LEU A 7 26.70 13.46 11.18
N PRO A 8 28.02 13.26 11.01
CA PRO A 8 28.53 12.07 10.33
C PRO A 8 28.07 10.78 11.02
N ARG A 9 28.13 10.73 12.36
CA ARG A 9 27.65 9.59 13.14
C ARG A 9 26.15 9.36 12.93
N LEU A 10 25.34 10.42 12.99
CA LEU A 10 23.91 10.33 12.73
C LEU A 10 23.61 9.81 11.31
N LEU A 11 24.34 10.31 10.29
CA LEU A 11 24.22 9.82 8.91
C LEU A 11 24.69 8.38 8.73
N ALA A 12 25.61 7.92 9.57
CA ALA A 12 26.04 6.52 9.57
C ALA A 12 24.95 5.60 10.14
N GLU A 13 24.35 5.99 11.26
CA GLU A 13 23.27 5.25 11.92
C GLU A 13 21.97 5.28 11.11
N MET A 14 21.68 6.41 10.46
CA MET A 14 20.48 6.67 9.67
C MET A 14 20.82 7.28 8.28
N PRO A 15 21.35 6.49 7.33
CA PRO A 15 21.64 6.98 5.99
C PRO A 15 20.38 7.43 5.26
N PHE A 16 20.47 8.47 4.44
CA PHE A 16 19.40 9.11 3.67
C PHE A 16 18.42 9.97 4.47
N LEU A 17 18.88 10.54 5.58
CA LEU A 17 18.15 11.61 6.27
C LEU A 17 18.06 12.86 5.40
N ASP A 18 16.94 13.58 5.49
CA ASP A 18 16.90 14.98 5.09
C ASP A 18 17.33 15.92 6.24
N ARG A 19 17.50 17.22 5.94
CA ARG A 19 17.98 18.20 6.92
C ARG A 19 17.01 18.43 8.08
N LEU A 20 15.69 18.36 7.86
CA LEU A 20 14.69 18.55 8.92
C LEU A 20 14.61 17.32 9.82
N GLU A 21 14.71 16.13 9.24
CA GLU A 21 14.82 14.87 9.97
C GLU A 21 16.10 14.89 10.83
N ALA A 22 17.23 15.34 10.29
CA ALA A 22 18.49 15.48 11.03
C ALA A 22 18.40 16.50 12.18
N VAL A 23 17.74 17.64 11.99
CA VAL A 23 17.47 18.62 13.07
C VAL A 23 16.73 17.97 14.23
N ALA A 24 15.62 17.28 13.94
CA ALA A 24 14.80 16.66 14.99
C ALA A 24 15.55 15.53 15.73
N LEU A 25 16.29 14.69 15.01
CA LEU A 25 16.96 13.52 15.59
C LEU A 25 18.25 13.88 16.35
N SER A 26 18.92 14.95 15.94
CA SER A 26 20.18 15.37 16.53
C SER A 26 20.00 16.33 17.72
N GLY A 27 18.84 16.98 17.85
CA GLY A 27 18.58 18.01 18.86
C GLY A 27 19.23 19.37 18.54
N TRP A 28 19.98 19.48 17.44
CA TRP A 28 20.62 20.71 17.01
C TRP A 28 19.66 21.66 16.30
N SER A 29 19.93 22.96 16.36
CA SER A 29 19.14 23.96 15.65
C SER A 29 19.30 23.85 14.13
N ARG A 30 18.33 24.37 13.38
CA ARG A 30 18.40 24.47 11.91
C ARG A 30 19.66 25.22 11.46
N GLY A 31 20.01 26.29 12.17
CA GLY A 31 21.20 27.11 11.89
C GLY A 31 22.52 26.36 12.06
N ALA A 32 22.56 25.30 12.88
CA ALA A 32 23.75 24.45 13.02
C ALA A 32 23.77 23.31 11.99
N VAL A 33 22.63 22.64 11.79
CA VAL A 33 22.58 21.44 10.91
C VAL A 33 22.75 21.78 9.44
N TYR A 34 22.17 22.88 8.97
CA TYR A 34 22.17 23.21 7.54
C TYR A 34 23.59 23.53 7.02
N PRO A 35 24.36 24.43 7.67
CA PRO A 35 25.75 24.69 7.29
C PRO A 35 26.63 23.45 7.46
N ALA A 36 26.46 22.69 8.54
CA ALA A 36 27.28 21.49 8.76
C ALA A 36 27.02 20.41 7.69
N MET A 37 25.78 20.19 7.26
CA MET A 37 25.47 19.30 6.12
C MET A 37 26.05 19.81 4.80
N ALA A 38 26.09 21.12 4.59
CA ALA A 38 26.71 21.72 3.41
C ALA A 38 28.22 21.53 3.42
N ALA A 39 28.89 21.80 4.55
CA ALA A 39 30.32 21.58 4.73
C ALA A 39 30.70 20.11 4.50
N LEU A 40 29.93 19.15 5.02
CA LEU A 40 30.17 17.71 4.77
C LEU A 40 30.05 17.36 3.27
N GLU A 41 29.15 18.01 2.53
CA GLU A 41 29.00 17.80 1.09
C GLU A 41 30.15 18.46 0.30
N GLU A 42 30.56 19.67 0.67
CA GLU A 42 31.69 20.40 0.09
C GLU A 42 33.03 19.67 0.31
N GLU A 43 33.24 19.10 1.50
CA GLU A 43 34.40 18.25 1.84
C GLU A 43 34.35 16.86 1.18
N GLY A 44 33.26 16.51 0.49
CA GLY A 44 33.09 15.20 -0.14
C GLY A 44 32.90 14.05 0.86
N LEU A 45 32.54 14.35 2.11
CA LEU A 45 32.29 13.36 3.17
C LEU A 45 30.84 12.85 3.16
N ALA A 46 29.91 13.68 2.69
CA ALA A 46 28.54 13.30 2.42
C ALA A 46 28.21 13.53 0.94
N ALA A 47 27.29 12.73 0.43
CA ALA A 47 26.68 12.94 -0.88
C ALA A 47 25.16 13.01 -0.69
N SER A 48 24.51 13.83 -1.52
CA SER A 48 23.05 13.95 -1.51
C SER A 48 22.40 13.44 -2.78
N LEU A 49 21.12 13.08 -2.68
CA LEU A 49 20.27 12.76 -3.81
C LEU A 49 18.89 13.41 -3.65
N PRO A 50 18.22 13.80 -4.75
CA PRO A 50 16.85 14.24 -4.70
C PRO A 50 15.92 13.06 -4.42
N HIS A 51 14.89 13.26 -3.60
CA HIS A 51 13.86 12.27 -3.33
C HIS A 51 12.49 12.94 -3.24
N ALA A 52 11.51 12.34 -3.88
CA ALA A 52 10.10 12.70 -3.71
C ALA A 52 9.25 11.43 -3.81
N SER A 53 8.13 11.38 -3.09
CA SER A 53 7.16 10.30 -3.20
C SER A 53 5.74 10.86 -3.17
N GLY A 54 4.73 10.01 -3.33
CA GLY A 54 3.34 10.44 -3.16
C GLY A 54 2.99 10.85 -1.72
N LEU A 55 3.83 10.50 -0.74
CA LEU A 55 3.63 10.76 0.69
C LEU A 55 4.60 11.80 1.25
N ILE A 56 5.74 12.00 0.59
CA ILE A 56 6.84 12.85 1.06
C ILE A 56 7.10 13.90 0.00
N ALA A 57 7.03 15.17 0.42
CA ALA A 57 7.38 16.31 -0.42
C ALA A 57 8.83 16.17 -0.96
N PRO A 58 9.17 16.84 -2.07
CA PRO A 58 10.54 16.83 -2.58
C PRO A 58 11.55 17.26 -1.50
N THR A 59 12.59 16.44 -1.31
CA THR A 59 13.66 16.63 -0.32
C THR A 59 15.02 16.25 -0.90
N ARG A 60 16.10 16.73 -0.27
CA ARG A 60 17.46 16.24 -0.50
C ARG A 60 17.83 15.30 0.65
N ARG A 61 18.27 14.09 0.33
CA ARG A 61 18.62 13.05 1.30
C ARG A 61 20.11 12.77 1.26
N TYR A 62 20.74 12.69 2.44
CA TYR A 62 22.19 12.67 2.61
C TYR A 62 22.67 11.30 3.08
N ALA A 63 23.79 10.84 2.55
CA ALA A 63 24.48 9.64 3.02
C ALA A 63 26.00 9.86 2.99
N LEU A 64 26.73 9.19 3.88
CA LEU A 64 28.19 9.25 3.87
C LEU A 64 28.78 8.65 2.59
N THR A 65 29.84 9.29 2.10
CA THR A 65 30.71 8.76 1.05
C THR A 65 31.69 7.74 1.64
N ALA A 66 32.51 7.11 0.80
CA ALA A 66 33.60 6.26 1.28
C ALA A 66 34.57 7.03 2.19
N SER A 67 34.92 8.28 1.82
CA SER A 67 35.76 9.17 2.61
C SER A 67 35.11 9.54 3.94
N GLY A 68 33.81 9.86 3.94
CA GLY A 68 33.05 10.15 5.17
C GLY A 68 33.01 8.97 6.14
N VAL A 69 32.82 7.75 5.62
CA VAL A 69 32.89 6.53 6.43
C VAL A 69 34.29 6.32 7.00
N GLY A 70 35.34 6.52 6.19
CA GLY A 70 36.74 6.39 6.62
C GLY A 70 37.09 7.37 7.74
N ARG A 71 36.71 8.65 7.59
CA ARG A 71 36.91 9.68 8.61
C ARG A 71 36.20 9.31 9.91
N LEU A 72 34.91 8.97 9.85
CA LEU A 72 34.13 8.60 11.05
C LEU A 72 34.70 7.35 11.74
N ALA A 73 35.18 6.37 10.98
CA ALA A 73 35.83 5.18 11.55
C ALA A 73 37.11 5.56 12.31
N GLY A 74 37.95 6.43 11.73
CA GLY A 74 39.14 6.97 12.39
C GLY A 74 38.81 7.74 13.67
N GLU A 75 37.82 8.63 13.64
CA GLU A 75 37.35 9.38 14.81
C GLU A 75 36.80 8.46 15.92
N ALA A 76 36.22 7.31 15.55
CA ALA A 76 35.70 6.31 16.48
C ALA A 76 36.76 5.29 16.95
N GLY A 77 38.00 5.35 16.44
CA GLY A 77 39.04 4.36 16.72
C GLY A 77 38.71 2.94 16.21
N LEU A 78 37.90 2.84 15.15
CA LEU A 78 37.47 1.57 14.56
C LEU A 78 38.18 1.34 13.22
N ALA A 79 38.48 0.07 12.92
CA ALA A 79 38.77 -0.32 11.54
C ALA A 79 37.55 -0.04 10.64
N VAL A 80 37.79 0.32 9.38
CA VAL A 80 36.72 0.65 8.43
C VAL A 80 35.75 -0.53 8.28
N GLU A 81 36.25 -1.75 8.23
CA GLU A 81 35.43 -2.96 8.12
C GLU A 81 34.47 -3.13 9.30
N ASP A 82 34.90 -2.77 10.51
CA ASP A 82 34.07 -2.87 11.72
C ASP A 82 33.02 -1.77 11.75
N ALA A 83 33.37 -0.55 11.33
CA ALA A 83 32.42 0.52 11.07
C ALA A 83 31.34 0.10 10.05
N LEU A 84 31.73 -0.56 8.95
CA LEU A 84 30.81 -1.07 7.93
C LEU A 84 29.88 -2.20 8.43
N ARG A 85 30.25 -2.91 9.50
CA ARG A 85 29.43 -3.94 10.16
C ARG A 85 28.53 -3.35 11.24
N ALA A 86 29.03 -2.34 11.97
CA ALA A 86 28.32 -1.65 13.02
C ALA A 86 27.20 -0.76 12.47
N TRP A 87 27.45 -0.06 11.36
CA TRP A 87 26.54 0.91 10.77
C TRP A 87 26.00 0.48 9.40
N PRO A 88 24.77 0.87 9.03
CA PRO A 88 24.17 0.56 7.72
C PRO A 88 24.76 1.35 6.52
N VAL A 89 26.07 1.65 6.53
CA VAL A 89 26.78 2.45 5.51
C VAL A 89 27.52 1.62 4.45
N SER A 90 27.63 0.29 4.64
CA SER A 90 28.24 -0.58 3.61
C SER A 90 27.52 -0.49 2.27
N ALA A 91 28.22 -0.76 1.17
CA ALA A 91 27.65 -0.74 -0.18
C ALA A 91 26.35 -1.56 -0.29
N ARG A 92 26.31 -2.72 0.37
CA ARG A 92 25.13 -3.59 0.40
C ARG A 92 23.99 -3.01 1.25
N ALA A 93 24.29 -2.45 2.43
CA ALA A 93 23.26 -1.83 3.27
C ALA A 93 22.66 -0.61 2.56
N ARG A 94 23.51 0.25 2.01
CA ARG A 94 23.11 1.42 1.23
C ARG A 94 22.24 1.05 0.03
N ARG A 95 22.60 0.00 -0.71
CA ARG A 95 21.76 -0.52 -1.80
C ARG A 95 20.37 -0.92 -1.31
N VAL A 96 20.28 -1.66 -0.20
CA VAL A 96 18.98 -2.09 0.35
C VAL A 96 18.13 -0.90 0.78
N LEU A 97 18.74 0.12 1.40
CA LEU A 97 18.04 1.34 1.80
C LEU A 97 17.56 2.14 0.59
N LEU A 98 18.37 2.24 -0.48
CA LEU A 98 17.97 2.91 -1.72
C LEU A 98 16.83 2.18 -2.44
N GLU A 99 16.89 0.85 -2.50
CA GLU A 99 15.78 0.02 -3.02
C GLU A 99 14.48 0.22 -2.22
N ARG A 100 14.57 0.75 -0.99
CA ARG A 100 13.48 1.02 -0.06
C ARG A 100 13.32 2.51 0.26
N LEU A 101 13.85 3.41 -0.57
CA LEU A 101 13.99 4.82 -0.21
C LEU A 101 12.67 5.49 0.22
N ASP A 102 11.54 5.14 -0.42
CA ASP A 102 10.22 5.64 -0.04
C ASP A 102 9.80 5.19 1.38
N ALA A 103 10.08 3.93 1.74
CA ALA A 103 9.82 3.42 3.07
C ALA A 103 10.78 4.00 4.11
N VAL A 104 12.06 4.17 3.75
CA VAL A 104 13.08 4.83 4.59
C VAL A 104 12.63 6.24 4.95
N ALA A 105 12.19 7.02 3.96
CA ALA A 105 11.69 8.37 4.14
C ALA A 105 10.50 8.45 5.11
N VAL A 106 9.50 7.58 4.95
CA VAL A 106 8.35 7.52 5.85
C VAL A 106 8.77 7.17 7.29
N LEU A 107 9.64 6.18 7.46
CA LEU A 107 10.08 5.76 8.80
C LEU A 107 10.97 6.82 9.48
N TYR A 108 11.76 7.58 8.72
CA TYR A 108 12.55 8.69 9.27
C TYR A 108 11.70 9.89 9.66
N ARG A 109 10.66 10.22 8.89
CA ARG A 109 9.67 11.23 9.32
C ARG A 109 9.00 10.83 10.62
N LEU A 110 8.60 9.57 10.74
CA LEU A 110 8.04 9.05 11.98
C LEU A 110 9.06 9.11 13.13
N ALA A 111 10.31 8.70 12.90
CA ALA A 111 11.36 8.79 13.91
C ALA A 111 11.64 10.24 14.34
N ALA A 112 11.64 11.19 13.42
CA ALA A 112 11.77 12.61 13.71
C ALA A 112 10.60 13.15 14.55
N ALA A 113 9.36 12.72 14.24
CA ALA A 113 8.19 13.06 15.05
C ALA A 113 8.30 12.47 16.47
N ILE A 114 8.81 11.24 16.60
CA ILE A 114 9.06 10.59 17.89
C ILE A 114 10.15 11.33 18.67
N ALA A 115 11.24 11.76 18.02
CA ALA A 115 12.31 12.51 18.67
C ALA A 115 11.82 13.85 19.24
N GLY A 116 10.84 14.49 18.61
CA GLY A 116 10.20 15.69 19.15
C GLY A 116 9.51 15.49 20.50
N ALA A 117 9.12 14.26 20.82
CA ALA A 117 8.42 13.89 22.06
C ALA A 117 9.28 13.06 23.03
N ALA A 118 10.29 12.35 22.52
CA ALA A 118 11.16 11.46 23.27
C ALA A 118 12.59 11.52 22.72
N TRP A 119 13.41 12.40 23.29
CA TRP A 119 14.83 12.56 22.99
C TRP A 119 15.69 12.30 24.24
N PRO A 120 16.89 11.71 24.11
CA PRO A 120 17.49 11.15 22.89
C PRO A 120 16.86 9.82 22.51
N LEU A 121 16.92 9.48 21.21
CA LEU A 121 16.55 8.16 20.72
C LEU A 121 17.72 7.48 20.02
N ARG A 122 17.76 6.15 20.08
CA ARG A 122 18.67 5.33 19.25
C ARG A 122 17.86 4.61 18.20
N TYR A 123 18.38 4.54 16.97
CA TYR A 123 17.71 3.93 15.83
C TYR A 123 18.48 2.71 15.32
N ARG A 124 17.78 1.63 14.97
CA ARG A 124 18.39 0.48 14.27
C ARG A 124 17.55 0.03 13.08
N TRP A 125 18.20 -0.07 11.92
CA TRP A 125 17.62 -0.65 10.71
C TRP A 125 17.71 -2.18 10.66
N TYR A 126 16.64 -2.80 10.14
CA TYR A 126 16.61 -4.23 9.87
C TYR A 126 16.52 -4.54 8.39
N ARG A 127 17.57 -5.18 7.85
CA ARG A 127 17.61 -5.67 6.46
C ARG A 127 16.59 -6.79 6.23
N ALA A 128 16.44 -7.66 7.21
CA ALA A 128 15.55 -8.81 7.27
C ALA A 128 14.96 -8.97 8.68
N GLY A 129 13.95 -9.82 8.83
CA GLY A 129 13.22 -10.03 10.09
C GLY A 129 11.80 -9.46 10.08
N PRO A 130 11.08 -9.55 11.21
CA PRO A 130 9.69 -9.12 11.32
C PRO A 130 9.51 -7.60 11.42
N VAL A 131 10.56 -6.84 11.77
CA VAL A 131 10.52 -5.38 11.95
C VAL A 131 11.31 -4.66 10.84
N ASP A 132 10.92 -3.42 10.55
CA ASP A 132 11.66 -2.54 9.62
C ASP A 132 12.75 -1.78 10.35
N ALA A 133 12.41 -1.25 11.52
CA ALA A 133 13.33 -0.57 12.41
C ALA A 133 12.95 -0.78 13.88
N ALA A 134 13.90 -0.51 14.77
CA ALA A 134 13.68 -0.41 16.20
C ALA A 134 14.18 0.94 16.72
N LEU A 135 13.50 1.45 17.74
CA LEU A 135 13.84 2.67 18.48
C LEU A 135 14.00 2.34 19.95
N ALA A 136 14.99 2.96 20.59
CA ALA A 136 15.19 2.93 22.02
C ALA A 136 15.00 4.35 22.49
N LEU A 137 14.06 4.49 23.41
CA LEU A 137 13.64 5.76 23.96
C LEU A 137 14.24 5.91 25.37
N PRO A 138 14.18 7.10 25.99
CA PRO A 138 14.63 7.28 27.36
C PRO A 138 13.89 6.34 28.33
N GLY A 139 14.61 5.83 29.33
CA GLY A 139 14.06 4.93 30.35
C GLY A 139 13.86 3.48 29.88
N GLU A 140 14.81 2.92 29.10
CA GLU A 140 14.81 1.52 28.61
C GLU A 140 13.61 1.11 27.76
N ARG A 141 12.78 2.07 27.37
CA ARG A 141 11.60 1.84 26.52
C ARG A 141 12.02 1.50 25.10
N THR A 142 11.36 0.51 24.51
CA THR A 142 11.67 0.06 23.14
C THR A 142 10.44 0.03 22.24
N LEU A 143 10.62 0.46 20.99
CA LEU A 143 9.56 0.54 20.00
C LEU A 143 9.99 -0.14 18.71
N ALA A 144 9.13 -0.97 18.14
CA ALA A 144 9.35 -1.57 16.82
C ALA A 144 8.47 -0.93 15.75
N LEU A 145 9.09 -0.54 14.63
CA LEU A 145 8.39 0.04 13.48
C LEU A 145 8.18 -1.03 12.40
N VAL A 146 6.94 -1.16 11.94
CA VAL A 146 6.55 -2.17 10.95
C VAL A 146 5.67 -1.55 9.89
N ARG A 147 6.10 -1.61 8.63
CA ARG A 147 5.34 -1.11 7.49
C ARG A 147 4.80 -2.25 6.64
N GLN A 148 3.51 -2.17 6.28
CA GLN A 148 2.94 -2.97 5.19
C GLN A 148 3.00 -2.15 3.88
N GLY A 149 3.78 -2.61 2.90
CA GLY A 149 3.86 -1.93 1.62
C GLY A 149 2.63 -2.19 0.71
N PRO A 150 2.32 -1.28 -0.23
CA PRO A 150 1.19 -1.43 -1.15
C PRO A 150 1.23 -2.69 -2.01
N ALA A 151 2.40 -3.18 -2.41
CA ALA A 151 2.61 -4.39 -3.21
C ALA A 151 2.81 -5.65 -2.34
N THR A 152 2.86 -5.51 -1.01
CA THR A 152 3.03 -6.67 -0.12
C THR A 152 1.79 -7.55 -0.17
N GLU A 153 2.01 -8.84 -0.40
CA GLU A 153 0.94 -9.82 -0.44
C GLU A 153 0.43 -10.15 0.97
N ARG A 154 -0.88 -10.43 1.08
CA ARG A 154 -1.58 -10.61 2.35
C ARG A 154 -1.03 -11.76 3.19
N THR A 155 -0.77 -12.93 2.59
CA THR A 155 -0.22 -14.10 3.30
C THR A 155 1.25 -13.88 3.70
N ALA A 156 2.06 -13.26 2.83
CA ALA A 156 3.45 -12.93 3.15
C ALA A 156 3.55 -11.97 4.34
N PHE A 157 2.70 -10.92 4.36
CA PHE A 157 2.65 -10.01 5.51
C PHE A 157 2.05 -10.68 6.75
N ALA A 158 1.04 -11.54 6.62
CA ALA A 158 0.50 -12.29 7.75
C ALA A 158 1.57 -13.18 8.42
N LYS A 159 2.43 -13.84 7.65
CA LYS A 159 3.58 -14.59 8.18
C LYS A 159 4.56 -13.68 8.94
N ARG A 160 4.78 -12.46 8.43
CA ARG A 160 5.62 -11.45 9.09
C ARG A 160 5.04 -11.01 10.43
N LEU A 161 3.73 -10.75 10.50
CA LEU A 161 3.03 -10.40 11.74
C LEU A 161 3.01 -11.55 12.74
N TRP A 162 2.85 -12.79 12.27
CA TRP A 162 2.94 -13.96 13.14
C TRP A 162 4.32 -14.04 13.81
N ARG A 163 5.41 -13.87 13.04
CA ARG A 163 6.78 -13.80 13.59
C ARG A 163 7.01 -12.61 14.52
N LEU A 164 6.30 -11.50 14.32
CA LEU A 164 6.36 -10.35 15.22
C LEU A 164 5.70 -10.70 16.56
N ARG A 165 4.54 -11.38 16.52
CA ARG A 165 3.78 -11.79 17.70
C ARG A 165 4.48 -12.85 18.54
N GLU A 166 5.09 -13.83 17.89
CA GLU A 166 5.80 -14.93 18.54
C GLU A 166 7.28 -14.61 18.83
N GLY A 167 7.78 -13.50 18.30
CA GLY A 167 9.21 -13.18 18.31
C GLY A 167 9.61 -12.21 19.41
N PRO A 168 10.53 -11.26 19.12
CA PRO A 168 11.14 -10.39 20.12
C PRO A 168 10.13 -9.52 20.85
N ARG A 169 10.36 -9.31 22.16
CA ARG A 169 9.52 -8.47 23.00
C ARG A 169 9.99 -7.03 22.93
N PHE A 170 9.27 -6.22 22.18
CA PHE A 170 9.38 -4.77 22.25
C PHE A 170 8.36 -4.24 23.26
N GLY A 171 8.59 -3.07 23.82
CA GLY A 171 7.62 -2.39 24.67
C GLY A 171 6.31 -2.09 23.94
N ALA A 172 6.41 -1.69 22.67
CA ALA A 172 5.26 -1.56 21.77
C ALA A 172 5.63 -1.71 20.29
N PHE A 173 4.59 -1.84 19.46
CA PHE A 173 4.68 -1.85 18.00
C PHE A 173 3.94 -0.66 17.38
N LEU A 174 4.58 0.02 16.42
CA LEU A 174 3.91 0.94 15.49
C LEU A 174 3.77 0.30 14.12
N LEU A 175 2.53 0.04 13.69
CA LEU A 175 2.20 -0.61 12.43
C LEU A 175 1.60 0.40 11.45
N LEU A 176 2.24 0.55 10.29
CA LEU A 176 1.78 1.40 9.21
C LEU A 176 1.08 0.57 8.13
N ALA A 177 -0.17 0.91 7.84
CA ALA A 177 -0.95 0.31 6.76
C ALA A 177 -1.11 1.29 5.59
N PRO A 178 -1.10 0.82 4.33
CA PRO A 178 -1.19 1.72 3.18
C PRO A 178 -2.63 2.18 2.89
N ASP A 179 -3.63 1.52 3.48
CA ASP A 179 -5.06 1.82 3.32
C ASP A 179 -5.87 1.32 4.53
N ALA A 180 -7.11 1.83 4.66
CA ALA A 180 -7.98 1.59 5.82
C ALA A 180 -8.42 0.12 5.94
N VAL A 181 -8.63 -0.57 4.82
CA VAL A 181 -8.97 -2.01 4.81
C VAL A 181 -7.82 -2.83 5.40
N ARG A 182 -6.60 -2.57 4.96
CA ARG A 182 -5.42 -3.24 5.52
C ARG A 182 -5.22 -2.88 6.97
N LEU A 183 -5.42 -1.62 7.36
CA LEU A 183 -5.34 -1.17 8.76
C LEU A 183 -6.24 -2.02 9.68
N ARG A 184 -7.51 -2.20 9.32
CA ARG A 184 -8.45 -3.08 10.05
C ARG A 184 -7.98 -4.53 10.07
N GLY A 185 -7.48 -5.02 8.93
CA GLY A 185 -6.89 -6.36 8.83
C GLY A 185 -5.66 -6.55 9.73
N LEU A 186 -4.86 -5.49 9.95
CA LEU A 186 -3.74 -5.48 10.89
C LEU A 186 -4.23 -5.51 12.33
N ALA A 187 -5.17 -4.62 12.69
CA ALA A 187 -5.74 -4.53 14.03
C ALA A 187 -6.28 -5.89 14.48
N ARG A 188 -7.06 -6.56 13.63
CA ARG A 188 -7.57 -7.90 13.94
C ARG A 188 -6.48 -8.96 14.18
N ARG A 189 -5.43 -8.97 13.36
CA ARG A 189 -4.33 -9.95 13.51
C ARG A 189 -3.47 -9.71 14.73
N MET A 190 -3.37 -8.45 15.15
CA MET A 190 -2.55 -8.02 16.28
C MET A 190 -3.34 -7.92 17.60
N ARG A 191 -4.65 -8.20 17.60
CA ARG A 191 -5.48 -8.16 18.82
C ARG A 191 -4.98 -9.09 19.92
N ALA A 192 -4.33 -10.20 19.55
CA ALA A 192 -3.72 -11.16 20.47
C ALA A 192 -2.18 -10.99 20.59
N ALA A 193 -1.64 -9.83 20.21
CA ALA A 193 -0.21 -9.56 20.39
C ALA A 193 0.13 -9.33 21.86
N LYS A 194 1.28 -9.85 22.29
CA LYS A 194 1.75 -9.69 23.68
C LYS A 194 2.15 -8.25 23.98
N ALA A 195 2.79 -7.58 23.01
CA ALA A 195 3.14 -6.17 23.14
C ALA A 195 1.99 -5.28 22.61
N ILE A 196 1.87 -4.09 23.21
CA ILE A 196 0.87 -3.10 22.81
C ILE A 196 1.12 -2.73 21.35
N THR A 197 0.06 -2.76 20.55
CA THR A 197 0.14 -2.48 19.11
C THR A 197 -0.67 -1.23 18.79
N PHE A 198 0.01 -0.24 18.25
CA PHE A 198 -0.58 0.97 17.68
C PHE A 198 -0.50 0.93 16.17
N LEU A 199 -1.56 1.39 15.52
CA LEU A 199 -1.73 1.31 14.09
C LEU A 199 -2.15 2.66 13.52
N ALA A 200 -1.59 3.03 12.37
CA ALA A 200 -1.97 4.23 11.63
C ALA A 200 -1.91 3.99 10.12
N LEU A 201 -2.58 4.85 9.36
CA LEU A 201 -2.35 4.91 7.91
C LEU A 201 -0.96 5.49 7.66
N GLU A 202 -0.24 4.92 6.71
CA GLU A 202 1.12 5.33 6.33
C GLU A 202 1.17 6.81 5.95
N ARG A 203 0.18 7.28 5.17
CA ARG A 203 0.09 8.68 4.74
C ARG A 203 -0.10 9.64 5.91
N ASP A 204 -0.87 9.24 6.91
CA ASP A 204 -1.19 10.07 8.07
C ASP A 204 0.06 10.13 8.96
N ALA A 205 0.70 8.99 9.23
CA ALA A 205 1.94 8.93 10.03
C ALA A 205 3.13 9.66 9.39
N ALA A 206 3.18 9.74 8.05
CA ALA A 206 4.23 10.46 7.34
C ALA A 206 4.04 11.99 7.36
N ALA A 207 2.81 12.47 7.45
CA ALA A 207 2.45 13.89 7.35
C ALA A 207 2.13 14.54 8.70
N ALA A 208 1.69 13.75 9.67
CA ALA A 208 1.19 14.24 10.94
C ALA A 208 2.32 14.56 11.94
N GLY A 209 2.13 15.62 12.72
CA GLY A 209 2.98 15.92 13.88
C GLY A 209 2.64 15.06 15.10
N ALA A 210 3.43 15.19 16.17
CA ALA A 210 3.28 14.40 17.39
C ALA A 210 1.89 14.53 18.06
N SER A 211 1.27 15.71 17.99
CA SER A 211 -0.03 15.99 18.61
C SER A 211 -1.24 15.43 17.85
N ALA A 212 -1.06 14.97 16.61
CA ALA A 212 -2.16 14.51 15.78
C ALA A 212 -2.72 13.16 16.27
N ARG A 213 -4.04 13.11 16.48
CA ARG A 213 -4.74 11.92 16.97
C ARG A 213 -5.04 10.92 15.84
N ILE A 214 -4.02 10.20 15.38
CA ILE A 214 -4.12 9.26 14.25
C ILE A 214 -3.88 7.80 14.63
N TRP A 215 -3.31 7.54 15.81
CA TRP A 215 -2.90 6.21 16.24
C TRP A 215 -4.04 5.46 16.88
N ARG A 216 -4.23 4.19 16.54
CA ARG A 216 -5.30 3.37 17.11
C ARG A 216 -4.73 2.09 17.69
N THR A 217 -5.32 1.58 18.76
CA THR A 217 -4.96 0.26 19.27
C THR A 217 -5.58 -0.85 18.41
N ALA A 218 -5.07 -2.07 18.53
CA ALA A 218 -5.64 -3.25 17.88
C ALA A 218 -7.08 -3.59 18.36
N SER A 219 -7.48 -3.11 19.53
CA SER A 219 -8.84 -3.26 20.07
C SER A 219 -9.82 -2.21 19.54
N GLY A 220 -9.35 -1.17 18.84
CA GLY A 220 -10.20 -0.12 18.29
C GLY A 220 -10.46 1.06 19.24
N SER A 221 -9.55 1.33 20.18
CA SER A 221 -9.60 2.50 21.06
C SER A 221 -9.72 3.82 20.27
N PRO A 222 -10.19 4.92 20.91
CA PRO A 222 -10.14 6.26 20.34
C PRO A 222 -8.75 6.57 19.77
N ALA A 223 -8.71 7.39 18.72
CA ALA A 223 -7.44 7.75 18.13
C ALA A 223 -6.59 8.54 19.14
N LEU A 224 -5.31 8.19 19.25
CA LEU A 224 -4.33 8.72 20.19
C LEU A 224 -3.33 9.63 19.46
N SER A 225 -2.82 10.62 20.17
CA SER A 225 -1.62 11.35 19.75
C SER A 225 -0.37 10.49 19.89
N LEU A 226 0.73 10.90 19.26
CA LEU A 226 2.00 10.22 19.43
C LEU A 226 2.52 10.32 20.87
N ASP A 227 2.29 11.45 21.55
CA ASP A 227 2.68 11.64 22.95
C ASP A 227 1.99 10.63 23.88
N GLU A 228 0.68 10.46 23.70
CA GLU A 228 -0.11 9.46 24.42
C GLU A 228 0.38 8.03 24.12
N VAL A 229 0.68 7.74 22.85
CA VAL A 229 1.27 6.45 22.45
C VAL A 229 2.60 6.21 23.15
N LEU A 230 3.51 7.20 23.17
CA LEU A 230 4.84 7.06 23.74
C LEU A 230 4.81 6.92 25.27
N ALA A 231 3.82 7.53 25.94
CA ALA A 231 3.60 7.34 27.38
C ALA A 231 3.23 5.90 27.74
N LEU A 232 2.63 5.15 26.80
CA LEU A 232 2.23 3.74 26.99
C LEU A 232 3.32 2.74 26.58
N VAL A 233 4.46 3.20 26.04
CA VAL A 233 5.55 2.31 25.64
C VAL A 233 6.27 1.82 26.90
N GLY A 234 6.26 0.51 27.12
CA GLY A 234 7.00 -0.11 28.23
C GLY A 234 8.47 -0.40 27.89
N PRO A 235 9.22 -0.97 28.86
CA PRO A 235 10.52 -1.57 28.58
C PRO A 235 10.38 -2.74 27.61
N GLY A 236 11.46 -3.13 26.94
CA GLY A 236 11.49 -4.37 26.16
C GLY A 236 12.84 -5.06 26.24
N ASP A 237 12.91 -6.23 25.62
CA ASP A 237 14.13 -7.04 25.58
C ASP A 237 15.21 -6.37 24.71
N ALA A 238 16.42 -6.91 24.78
CA ALA A 238 17.47 -6.59 23.84
C ALA A 238 16.99 -6.75 22.39
N TRP A 239 17.33 -5.77 21.56
CA TRP A 239 16.98 -5.78 20.16
C TRP A 239 17.49 -7.03 19.45
N PRO A 240 16.68 -7.66 18.58
CA PRO A 240 17.15 -8.78 17.78
C PRO A 240 18.45 -8.45 17.06
N GLU A 241 19.42 -9.34 17.16
CA GLU A 241 20.63 -9.20 16.37
C GLU A 241 20.35 -9.50 14.90
N GLY A 242 20.72 -8.56 14.04
CA GLY A 242 20.73 -8.82 12.61
C GLY A 242 21.88 -9.74 12.27
N ARG A 243 21.65 -10.77 11.45
CA ARG A 243 22.73 -11.62 10.92
C ARG A 243 23.83 -10.73 10.33
N PRO A 244 25.10 -10.87 10.75
CA PRO A 244 26.18 -10.01 10.26
C PRO A 244 26.36 -10.13 8.75
N LEU A 245 26.92 -9.09 8.14
CA LEU A 245 27.29 -9.13 6.72
C LEU A 245 28.57 -9.94 6.57
N ALA A 246 28.50 -11.05 5.85
CA ALA A 246 29.67 -11.89 5.57
C ALA A 246 30.76 -11.15 4.78
N ARG A 247 30.36 -10.24 3.90
CA ARG A 247 31.26 -9.34 3.16
C ARG A 247 30.74 -7.92 3.27
N VAL A 248 31.64 -7.00 3.57
CA VAL A 248 31.40 -5.56 3.61
C VAL A 248 32.33 -4.89 2.60
N ALA A 249 31.86 -3.80 2.02
CA ALA A 249 32.64 -2.99 1.08
C ALA A 249 32.21 -1.53 1.25
N LEU A 250 33.16 -0.62 1.02
CA LEU A 250 32.87 0.80 1.00
C LEU A 250 31.84 1.13 -0.08
N PRO A 251 30.93 2.09 0.20
CA PRO A 251 29.94 2.51 -0.78
C PRO A 251 30.61 3.22 -1.97
N ALA A 252 30.32 2.78 -3.21
CA ALA A 252 30.71 3.50 -4.42
C ALA A 252 30.13 4.94 -4.46
N PRO A 253 30.67 5.91 -5.20
CA PRO A 253 30.03 7.21 -5.33
C PRO A 253 28.56 7.11 -5.78
N LEU A 254 27.70 8.01 -5.30
CA LEU A 254 26.33 8.12 -5.82
C LEU A 254 26.41 8.78 -7.21
N PRO A 255 26.02 8.09 -8.30
CA PRO A 255 26.00 8.73 -9.61
C PRO A 255 25.06 9.93 -9.65
N HIS A 256 25.44 10.91 -10.46
CA HIS A 256 24.63 12.09 -10.72
C HIS A 256 23.33 11.71 -11.43
N ALA A 257 22.25 12.44 -11.12
CA ALA A 257 20.89 12.10 -11.51
C ALA A 257 20.63 12.07 -13.05
N GLY A 258 21.59 12.50 -13.88
CA GLY A 258 21.48 12.53 -15.34
C GLY A 258 22.24 11.42 -16.10
N GLY A 259 23.01 10.57 -15.43
CA GLY A 259 23.84 9.56 -16.11
C GLY A 259 23.01 8.43 -16.75
N GLY A 260 23.14 8.27 -18.07
CA GLY A 260 22.64 7.10 -18.82
C GLY A 260 23.44 5.86 -18.45
N GLY A 261 23.06 5.17 -17.38
CA GLY A 261 23.81 4.02 -16.85
C GLY A 261 23.60 3.74 -15.36
N ALA A 262 22.73 4.50 -14.69
CA ALA A 262 22.46 4.27 -13.27
C ALA A 262 21.93 2.83 -13.05
N PRO A 263 22.49 2.07 -12.09
CA PRO A 263 22.13 0.68 -11.88
C PRO A 263 20.66 0.53 -11.39
N PRO A 264 19.99 -0.62 -11.59
CA PRO A 264 18.55 -0.75 -11.30
C PRO A 264 18.12 -0.44 -9.86
N TRP A 265 18.99 -0.64 -8.87
CA TRP A 265 18.70 -0.31 -7.47
C TRP A 265 18.57 1.20 -7.20
N MET A 266 18.89 2.03 -8.18
CA MET A 266 18.77 3.48 -8.17
C MET A 266 17.45 4.01 -8.74
N LEU A 267 16.64 3.14 -9.35
CA LEU A 267 15.36 3.55 -9.92
C LEU A 267 14.44 4.29 -8.93
N PRO A 268 14.34 3.95 -7.63
CA PRO A 268 13.46 4.66 -6.70
C PRO A 268 13.66 6.18 -6.62
N TYR A 269 14.87 6.70 -6.79
CA TYR A 269 15.08 8.17 -6.74
C TYR A 269 14.95 8.83 -8.12
N ARG A 270 15.07 8.07 -9.22
CA ARG A 270 14.91 8.59 -10.59
C ARG A 270 13.44 8.81 -10.96
N LEU A 271 12.54 8.16 -10.24
CA LEU A 271 11.10 8.23 -10.44
C LEU A 271 10.50 9.42 -9.68
N THR A 272 9.68 10.18 -10.39
CA THR A 272 8.82 11.23 -9.84
C THR A 272 7.69 10.63 -9.01
N PRO A 273 7.03 11.42 -8.15
CA PRO A 273 5.84 10.96 -7.42
C PRO A 273 4.71 10.44 -8.32
N ALA A 274 4.50 11.07 -9.48
CA ALA A 274 3.46 10.67 -10.43
C ALA A 274 3.75 9.31 -11.06
N GLU A 275 5.00 9.04 -11.42
CA GLU A 275 5.45 7.75 -11.96
C GLU A 275 5.34 6.63 -10.94
N LYS A 276 5.75 6.88 -9.69
CA LYS A 276 5.58 5.92 -8.59
C LYS A 276 4.11 5.57 -8.39
N ARG A 277 3.22 6.57 -8.42
CA ARG A 277 1.77 6.37 -8.33
C ARG A 277 1.23 5.57 -9.50
N LEU A 278 1.72 5.81 -10.72
CA LEU A 278 1.33 5.04 -11.91
C LEU A 278 1.77 3.57 -11.77
N LEU A 279 3.01 3.31 -11.37
CA LEU A 279 3.50 1.94 -11.11
C LEU A 279 2.69 1.24 -10.02
N ASP A 280 2.31 1.95 -8.95
CA ASP A 280 1.45 1.41 -7.89
C ASP A 280 0.04 1.08 -8.39
N ALA A 281 -0.49 1.86 -9.33
CA ALA A 281 -1.78 1.59 -9.97
C ALA A 281 -1.68 0.39 -10.91
N LEU A 282 -0.64 0.28 -11.74
CA LEU A 282 -0.40 -0.89 -12.59
C LEU A 282 -0.16 -2.18 -11.79
N ALA A 283 0.50 -2.09 -10.63
CA ALA A 283 0.67 -3.23 -9.73
C ALA A 283 -0.65 -3.71 -9.12
N ARG A 284 -1.65 -2.82 -9.01
CA ARG A 284 -3.02 -3.15 -8.59
C ARG A 284 -3.84 -3.67 -9.76
N TRP A 285 -3.70 -3.03 -10.93
CA TRP A 285 -4.51 -3.27 -12.12
C TRP A 285 -3.64 -3.73 -13.29
N PRO A 286 -3.04 -4.94 -13.21
CA PRO A 286 -2.24 -5.46 -14.32
C PRO A 286 -3.13 -5.75 -15.54
N TRP A 287 -2.57 -5.58 -16.74
CA TRP A 287 -3.28 -5.74 -18.02
C TRP A 287 -4.45 -4.77 -18.21
N ILE A 288 -4.38 -3.59 -17.59
CA ILE A 288 -5.35 -2.52 -17.77
C ILE A 288 -5.12 -1.81 -19.11
N ALA A 289 -6.21 -1.37 -19.76
CA ALA A 289 -6.10 -0.50 -20.93
C ALA A 289 -5.64 0.91 -20.50
N ARG A 290 -5.02 1.63 -21.43
CA ARG A 290 -4.45 2.95 -21.15
C ARG A 290 -5.50 3.96 -20.70
N GLU A 291 -6.61 4.03 -21.41
CA GLU A 291 -7.73 4.92 -21.12
C GLU A 291 -8.33 4.65 -19.73
N HIS A 292 -8.51 3.37 -19.37
CA HIS A 292 -8.99 2.99 -18.05
C HIS A 292 -8.00 3.38 -16.94
N LEU A 293 -6.69 3.25 -17.17
CA LEU A 293 -5.68 3.69 -16.20
C LEU A 293 -5.71 5.22 -16.02
N GLY A 294 -5.86 5.98 -17.10
CA GLY A 294 -6.01 7.44 -17.05
C GLY A 294 -7.21 7.86 -16.23
N ALA A 295 -8.37 7.24 -16.50
CA ALA A 295 -9.61 7.41 -15.77
C ALA A 295 -9.45 7.08 -14.28
N LEU A 296 -8.79 5.97 -13.90
CA LEU A 296 -8.54 5.62 -12.50
C LEU A 296 -7.58 6.60 -11.78
N LEU A 297 -6.58 7.12 -12.49
CA LEU A 297 -5.60 8.05 -11.92
C LEU A 297 -6.05 9.52 -11.94
N GLY A 298 -7.12 9.85 -12.67
CA GLY A 298 -7.55 11.24 -12.88
C GLY A 298 -6.56 12.02 -13.73
N LEU A 299 -5.96 11.38 -14.73
CA LEU A 299 -4.97 11.98 -15.62
C LEU A 299 -5.51 12.11 -17.03
N GLY A 300 -5.38 13.30 -17.62
CA GLY A 300 -5.66 13.51 -19.04
C GLY A 300 -4.71 12.70 -19.94
N ARG A 301 -5.16 12.41 -21.16
CA ARG A 301 -4.45 11.55 -22.13
C ARG A 301 -2.99 11.97 -22.33
N THR A 302 -2.73 13.24 -22.64
CA THR A 302 -1.37 13.77 -22.87
C THR A 302 -0.42 13.54 -21.70
N ARG A 303 -0.88 13.84 -20.47
CA ARG A 303 -0.07 13.64 -19.27
C ARG A 303 0.22 12.17 -19.01
N LEU A 304 -0.78 11.30 -19.18
CA LEU A 304 -0.58 9.85 -19.06
C LEU A 304 0.42 9.35 -20.13
N SER A 305 0.32 9.82 -21.37
CA SER A 305 1.26 9.50 -22.46
C SER A 305 2.70 9.79 -22.07
N GLY A 306 2.97 11.00 -21.57
CA GLY A 306 4.33 11.40 -21.19
C GLY A 306 4.89 10.54 -20.05
N LEU A 307 4.06 10.21 -19.05
CA LEU A 307 4.47 9.32 -17.95
C LEU A 307 4.74 7.89 -18.43
N LEU A 308 3.88 7.34 -19.28
CA LEU A 308 4.06 5.99 -19.83
C LEU A 308 5.30 5.91 -20.71
N HIS A 309 5.49 6.87 -21.62
CA HIS A 309 6.68 6.92 -22.49
C HIS A 309 7.97 6.95 -21.66
N ARG A 310 8.01 7.75 -20.59
CA ARG A 310 9.18 7.79 -19.71
C ARG A 310 9.40 6.46 -18.96
N LEU A 311 8.33 5.81 -18.49
CA LEU A 311 8.43 4.53 -17.81
C LEU A 311 8.78 3.36 -18.74
N GLU A 312 8.33 3.40 -20.00
CA GLU A 312 8.72 2.47 -21.06
C GLU A 312 10.19 2.66 -21.41
N GLY A 313 10.67 3.90 -21.55
CA GLY A 313 12.09 4.21 -21.76
C GLY A 313 13.00 3.79 -20.59
N LEU A 314 12.45 3.69 -19.37
CA LEU A 314 13.13 3.09 -18.21
C LEU A 314 12.98 1.56 -18.13
N GLY A 315 12.29 0.92 -19.08
CA GLY A 315 12.04 -0.51 -19.09
C GLY A 315 11.13 -1.01 -17.97
N LEU A 316 10.31 -0.14 -17.36
CA LEU A 316 9.46 -0.46 -16.21
C LEU A 316 8.03 -0.86 -16.59
N VAL A 317 7.54 -0.35 -17.71
CA VAL A 317 6.19 -0.62 -18.22
C VAL A 317 6.31 -1.13 -19.66
N ARG A 318 5.40 -2.01 -20.05
CA ARG A 318 5.25 -2.47 -21.43
C ARG A 318 3.78 -2.40 -21.85
N ALA A 319 3.55 -1.98 -23.09
CA ALA A 319 2.27 -2.11 -23.76
C ALA A 319 2.23 -3.40 -24.59
N HIS A 320 1.09 -4.08 -24.59
CA HIS A 320 0.91 -5.37 -25.24
C HIS A 320 -0.38 -5.43 -26.06
N GLY A 321 -0.28 -6.01 -27.27
CA GLY A 321 -1.42 -6.22 -28.17
C GLY A 321 -1.95 -4.94 -28.82
N PRO A 322 -2.97 -5.05 -29.70
CA PRO A 322 -3.53 -3.92 -30.44
C PRO A 322 -4.19 -2.87 -29.52
N ASP A 323 -4.79 -3.32 -28.42
CA ASP A 323 -5.43 -2.45 -27.41
C ASP A 323 -4.41 -1.69 -26.52
N GLY A 324 -3.11 -1.95 -26.68
CA GLY A 324 -2.07 -1.31 -25.86
C GLY A 324 -2.20 -1.60 -24.35
N ARG A 325 -2.50 -2.86 -23.99
CA ARG A 325 -2.69 -3.27 -22.59
C ARG A 325 -1.39 -3.12 -21.81
N LEU A 326 -1.46 -2.44 -20.68
CA LEU A 326 -0.29 -2.08 -19.89
C LEU A 326 0.03 -3.15 -18.84
N ALA A 327 1.29 -3.54 -18.77
CA ALA A 327 1.80 -4.43 -17.76
C ALA A 327 3.15 -3.93 -17.20
N LEU A 328 3.47 -4.37 -15.98
CA LEU A 328 4.77 -4.13 -15.37
C LEU A 328 5.81 -5.11 -15.92
N SER A 329 7.02 -4.62 -16.18
CA SER A 329 8.17 -5.47 -16.50
C SER A 329 8.69 -6.23 -15.26
N GLU A 330 9.61 -7.17 -15.47
CA GLU A 330 10.29 -7.87 -14.36
C GLU A 330 11.08 -6.92 -13.45
N ASP A 331 11.64 -5.85 -14.01
CA ASP A 331 12.39 -4.84 -13.27
C ASP A 331 11.45 -3.98 -12.41
N ALA A 332 10.28 -3.60 -12.93
CA ALA A 332 9.27 -2.92 -12.13
C ALA A 332 8.71 -3.82 -11.02
N LEU A 333 8.44 -5.09 -11.30
CA LEU A 333 8.00 -6.05 -10.28
C LEU A 333 9.07 -6.23 -9.20
N THR A 334 10.35 -6.26 -9.57
CA THR A 334 11.48 -6.34 -8.65
C THR A 334 11.62 -5.08 -7.82
N LEU A 335 11.52 -3.91 -8.45
CA LEU A 335 11.55 -2.59 -7.82
C LEU A 335 10.47 -2.48 -6.74
N LEU A 336 9.20 -2.70 -7.10
CA LEU A 336 8.07 -2.60 -6.17
C LEU A 336 8.15 -3.64 -5.05
N ALA A 337 8.56 -4.87 -5.37
CA ALA A 337 8.73 -5.91 -4.35
C ALA A 337 9.81 -5.54 -3.34
N ARG A 338 10.97 -5.02 -3.79
CA ARG A 338 12.05 -4.62 -2.88
C ARG A 338 11.66 -3.41 -2.03
N ARG A 339 11.01 -2.39 -2.63
CA ARG A 339 10.45 -1.22 -1.92
C ARG A 339 9.52 -1.64 -0.77
N ASP A 340 8.68 -2.64 -1.02
CA ASP A 340 7.65 -3.10 -0.09
C ASP A 340 8.05 -4.35 0.71
N ARG A 341 9.37 -4.64 0.77
CA ARG A 341 9.97 -5.77 1.51
C ARG A 341 9.30 -7.12 1.20
N ALA A 342 8.83 -7.28 -0.02
CA ALA A 342 8.33 -8.53 -0.57
C ALA A 342 9.42 -9.29 -1.33
N ALA A 343 9.24 -10.60 -1.50
CA ALA A 343 10.15 -11.40 -2.31
C ALA A 343 9.93 -11.11 -3.81
N ALA A 344 10.95 -10.56 -4.48
CA ALA A 344 10.87 -10.25 -5.91
C ALA A 344 10.51 -11.50 -6.74
N ALA A 345 11.08 -12.66 -6.45
CA ALA A 345 10.76 -13.92 -7.13
C ALA A 345 9.25 -14.27 -7.06
N ASP A 346 8.60 -14.01 -5.93
CA ASP A 346 7.16 -14.26 -5.77
C ASP A 346 6.31 -13.26 -6.57
N ALA A 347 6.75 -12.00 -6.66
CA ALA A 347 6.09 -11.00 -7.51
C ALA A 347 6.16 -11.41 -8.99
N ARG A 348 7.36 -11.74 -9.47
CA ARG A 348 7.62 -12.20 -10.85
C ARG A 348 6.81 -13.46 -11.20
N ARG A 349 6.89 -14.50 -10.37
CA ARG A 349 6.14 -15.77 -10.56
C ARG A 349 4.63 -15.55 -10.71
N ARG A 350 4.07 -14.52 -10.08
CA ARG A 350 2.63 -14.22 -10.15
C ARG A 350 2.27 -13.32 -11.31
N TRP A 351 3.02 -12.23 -11.50
CA TRP A 351 2.58 -11.08 -12.28
C TRP A 351 3.44 -10.80 -13.52
N SER A 352 4.51 -11.54 -13.75
CA SER A 352 5.34 -11.39 -14.95
C SER A 352 4.48 -11.42 -16.21
N ALA A 353 4.71 -10.43 -17.08
CA ALA A 353 4.16 -10.33 -18.42
C ALA A 353 5.12 -10.86 -19.49
N GLU A 354 6.32 -11.31 -19.09
CA GLU A 354 7.30 -11.85 -20.03
C GLU A 354 6.79 -13.15 -20.66
N PRO A 355 7.03 -13.35 -21.96
CA PRO A 355 6.67 -14.59 -22.62
C PRO A 355 7.55 -15.77 -22.15
N PHE A 356 7.05 -16.99 -22.32
CA PHE A 356 7.90 -18.18 -22.18
C PHE A 356 8.85 -18.27 -23.36
N ASP A 357 8.30 -18.12 -24.56
CA ASP A 357 8.98 -18.10 -25.84
C ASP A 357 8.79 -16.70 -26.48
N PRO A 358 9.87 -15.91 -26.65
CA PRO A 358 9.79 -14.57 -27.22
C PRO A 358 9.36 -14.54 -28.69
N GLU A 359 9.54 -15.65 -29.43
CA GLU A 359 9.18 -15.74 -30.85
C GLU A 359 7.70 -16.13 -31.04
N ALA A 360 7.08 -16.73 -30.03
CA ALA A 360 5.68 -17.14 -30.09
C ALA A 360 4.71 -15.96 -29.81
N PRO A 361 3.51 -15.96 -30.42
CA PRO A 361 2.50 -14.93 -30.16
C PRO A 361 2.17 -14.78 -28.68
N LEU A 362 1.97 -13.53 -28.24
CA LEU A 362 1.58 -13.24 -26.86
C LEU A 362 0.14 -13.69 -26.61
N THR A 363 0.00 -14.88 -26.06
CA THR A 363 -1.28 -15.45 -25.62
C THR A 363 -1.25 -15.71 -24.11
N TRP A 364 -2.41 -15.98 -23.49
CA TRP A 364 -2.45 -16.35 -22.08
C TRP A 364 -1.63 -17.62 -21.76
N ARG A 365 -1.32 -18.46 -22.75
CA ARG A 365 -0.44 -19.64 -22.59
C ARG A 365 1.03 -19.25 -22.57
N ASN A 366 1.40 -18.24 -23.36
CA ASN A 366 2.78 -17.77 -23.52
C ASN A 366 3.10 -16.58 -22.58
N VAL A 367 2.78 -16.69 -21.29
CA VAL A 367 3.14 -15.67 -20.27
C VAL A 367 3.58 -16.36 -18.98
N ARG A 368 4.71 -15.93 -18.40
CA ARG A 368 5.32 -16.59 -17.22
C ARG A 368 4.49 -16.45 -15.94
N GLY A 369 3.89 -15.28 -15.70
CA GLY A 369 3.15 -14.98 -14.47
C GLY A 369 1.85 -15.78 -14.33
N ARG A 370 1.71 -16.59 -13.27
CA ARG A 370 0.50 -17.42 -13.06
C ARG A 370 -0.81 -16.62 -13.02
N ARG A 371 -0.82 -15.46 -12.36
CA ARG A 371 -2.01 -14.59 -12.27
C ARG A 371 -2.19 -13.77 -13.55
N SER A 372 -1.10 -13.34 -14.19
CA SER A 372 -1.15 -12.71 -15.52
C SER A 372 -1.83 -13.62 -16.54
N ARG A 373 -1.47 -14.91 -16.59
CA ARG A 373 -2.16 -15.91 -17.43
C ARG A 373 -3.65 -16.01 -17.13
N GLN A 374 -4.02 -16.06 -15.84
CA GLN A 374 -5.43 -16.13 -15.44
C GLN A 374 -6.22 -14.90 -15.90
N LEU A 375 -5.65 -13.70 -15.77
CA LEU A 375 -6.28 -12.46 -16.23
C LEU A 375 -6.43 -12.44 -17.76
N LEU A 376 -5.39 -12.80 -18.50
CA LEU A 376 -5.44 -12.86 -19.96
C LEU A 376 -6.44 -13.92 -20.47
N ARG A 377 -6.56 -15.07 -19.79
CA ARG A 377 -7.59 -16.08 -20.11
C ARG A 377 -9.01 -15.52 -19.96
N ASN A 378 -9.19 -14.57 -19.04
CA ASN A 378 -10.46 -13.92 -18.74
C ASN A 378 -10.44 -12.43 -19.18
N LEU A 379 -9.73 -12.10 -20.27
CA LEU A 379 -9.43 -10.71 -20.63
C LEU A 379 -10.68 -9.87 -20.87
N ALA A 380 -11.68 -10.41 -21.57
CA ALA A 380 -12.92 -9.68 -21.83
C ALA A 380 -13.68 -9.34 -20.54
N HIS A 381 -13.75 -10.27 -19.58
CA HIS A 381 -14.32 -10.03 -18.25
C HIS A 381 -13.54 -8.98 -17.47
N THR A 382 -12.22 -9.15 -17.40
CA THR A 382 -11.33 -8.21 -16.72
C THR A 382 -11.43 -6.81 -17.32
N SER A 383 -11.57 -6.71 -18.64
CA SER A 383 -11.72 -5.45 -19.36
C SER A 383 -13.04 -4.75 -19.04
N ALA A 384 -14.15 -5.50 -18.96
CA ALA A 384 -15.44 -4.95 -18.59
C ALA A 384 -15.43 -4.40 -17.15
N VAL A 385 -14.84 -5.15 -16.21
CA VAL A 385 -14.64 -4.68 -14.81
C VAL A 385 -13.77 -3.43 -14.78
N HIS A 386 -12.65 -3.39 -15.51
CA HIS A 386 -11.80 -2.20 -15.59
C HIS A 386 -12.55 -0.99 -16.18
N GLY A 387 -13.35 -1.20 -17.23
CA GLY A 387 -14.14 -0.16 -17.87
C GLY A 387 -15.20 0.41 -16.93
N PHE A 388 -15.94 -0.44 -16.23
CA PHE A 388 -16.91 -0.02 -15.22
C PHE A 388 -16.26 0.87 -14.14
N LEU A 389 -15.11 0.45 -13.59
CA LEU A 389 -14.43 1.19 -12.54
C LEU A 389 -13.80 2.50 -13.04
N ALA A 390 -13.35 2.53 -14.30
CA ALA A 390 -12.86 3.73 -14.95
C ALA A 390 -13.97 4.78 -15.05
N VAL A 391 -15.14 4.41 -15.61
CA VAL A 391 -16.31 5.30 -15.72
C VAL A 391 -16.78 5.73 -14.34
N LEU A 392 -16.84 4.81 -13.37
CA LEU A 392 -17.20 5.14 -11.99
C LEU A 392 -16.26 6.18 -11.38
N ALA A 393 -14.95 6.05 -11.58
CA ALA A 393 -13.97 6.98 -11.05
C ALA A 393 -14.06 8.37 -11.70
N GLU A 394 -14.38 8.44 -13.00
CA GLU A 394 -14.62 9.69 -13.71
C GLU A 394 -15.90 10.37 -13.23
N GLN A 395 -17.01 9.65 -13.17
CA GLN A 395 -18.28 10.16 -12.67
C GLN A 395 -18.17 10.62 -11.22
N ALA A 396 -17.50 9.84 -10.36
CA ALA A 396 -17.27 10.22 -8.98
C ALA A 396 -16.57 11.58 -8.88
N ARG A 397 -15.50 11.83 -9.67
CA ARG A 397 -14.82 13.13 -9.66
C ARG A 397 -15.69 14.25 -10.22
N ALA A 398 -16.42 14.00 -11.31
CA ALA A 398 -17.33 14.99 -11.91
C ALA A 398 -18.45 15.41 -10.93
N GLU A 399 -18.92 14.49 -10.09
CA GLU A 399 -19.91 14.74 -9.04
C GLU A 399 -19.31 15.22 -7.71
N GLY A 400 -18.01 15.57 -7.66
CA GLY A 400 -17.35 16.06 -6.44
C GLY A 400 -17.16 15.00 -5.35
N ARG A 401 -17.19 13.71 -5.71
CA ARG A 401 -16.96 12.59 -4.80
C ARG A 401 -15.48 12.20 -4.76
N GLU A 402 -15.02 11.85 -3.57
CA GLU A 402 -13.68 11.31 -3.36
C GLU A 402 -13.69 9.79 -3.63
N VAL A 403 -12.84 9.33 -4.54
CA VAL A 403 -12.54 7.90 -4.72
C VAL A 403 -11.50 7.50 -3.68
N VAL A 404 -11.95 7.00 -2.52
CA VAL A 404 -11.07 6.64 -1.40
C VAL A 404 -10.28 5.36 -1.71
N GLN A 405 -10.95 4.36 -2.29
CA GLN A 405 -10.34 3.06 -2.58
C GLN A 405 -11.06 2.39 -3.74
N LEU A 406 -10.29 1.81 -4.68
CA LEU A 406 -10.76 0.87 -5.69
C LEU A 406 -9.77 -0.30 -5.73
N ASP A 407 -10.27 -1.49 -5.42
CA ASP A 407 -9.48 -2.70 -5.29
C ASP A 407 -9.85 -3.74 -6.36
N PRO A 408 -8.84 -4.37 -7.00
CA PRO A 408 -9.01 -5.47 -7.95
C PRO A 408 -9.46 -6.76 -7.24
N PRO A 409 -9.88 -7.82 -7.98
CA PRO A 409 -10.46 -9.03 -7.38
C PRO A 409 -9.56 -9.69 -6.32
N HIS A 410 -8.25 -9.72 -6.61
CA HIS A 410 -7.27 -10.35 -5.73
C HIS A 410 -7.02 -9.59 -4.41
N ARG A 411 -7.47 -8.33 -4.30
CA ARG A 411 -7.47 -7.52 -3.07
C ARG A 411 -8.84 -7.43 -2.44
N ALA A 412 -9.89 -7.49 -3.24
CA ALA A 412 -11.28 -7.44 -2.80
C ALA A 412 -11.73 -8.75 -2.11
N SER A 413 -11.10 -9.89 -2.43
CA SER A 413 -11.41 -11.20 -1.82
C SER A 413 -11.32 -11.22 -0.28
N ARG A 414 -12.28 -11.86 0.38
CA ARG A 414 -12.32 -12.04 1.85
C ARG A 414 -12.44 -13.50 2.23
N TYR A 415 -11.91 -13.83 3.41
CA TYR A 415 -11.96 -15.18 3.98
C TYR A 415 -12.50 -15.04 5.40
N PHE A 416 -13.46 -15.85 5.76
CA PHE A 416 -14.20 -15.75 7.02
C PHE A 416 -14.65 -17.12 7.49
N ARG A 417 -14.91 -17.26 8.79
CA ARG A 417 -15.53 -18.46 9.34
C ARG A 417 -17.03 -18.25 9.52
N HIS A 418 -17.81 -19.26 9.18
CA HIS A 418 -19.26 -19.34 9.38
C HIS A 418 -19.56 -20.80 9.71
N ASP A 419 -20.30 -21.04 10.81
CA ASP A 419 -20.58 -22.39 11.35
C ASP A 419 -19.34 -23.30 11.47
N GLY A 420 -18.25 -22.74 12.00
CA GLY A 420 -16.97 -23.45 12.20
C GLY A 420 -16.15 -23.68 10.93
N ALA A 421 -16.74 -23.60 9.73
CA ALA A 421 -16.07 -23.80 8.45
C ALA A 421 -15.44 -22.51 7.90
N LEU A 422 -14.36 -22.64 7.13
CA LEU A 422 -13.71 -21.52 6.44
C LEU A 422 -14.34 -21.31 5.06
N HIS A 423 -14.87 -20.11 4.82
CA HIS A 423 -15.45 -19.68 3.56
C HIS A 423 -14.73 -18.46 2.99
N SER A 424 -15.08 -18.11 1.75
CA SER A 424 -14.58 -16.91 1.08
C SER A 424 -15.62 -16.27 0.18
N VAL A 425 -15.50 -14.95 0.00
CA VAL A 425 -16.16 -14.19 -1.07
C VAL A 425 -15.08 -13.63 -2.01
N HIS A 426 -15.35 -13.66 -3.30
CA HIS A 426 -14.40 -13.30 -4.36
C HIS A 426 -15.00 -12.28 -5.33
N PRO A 427 -15.34 -11.07 -4.86
CA PRO A 427 -15.82 -10.00 -5.73
C PRO A 427 -14.82 -9.68 -6.84
N ASP A 428 -15.34 -9.26 -7.99
CA ASP A 428 -14.57 -8.75 -9.11
C ASP A 428 -13.91 -7.40 -8.77
N ALA A 429 -14.54 -6.60 -7.92
CA ALA A 429 -13.90 -5.42 -7.35
C ALA A 429 -14.49 -5.04 -6.00
N PHE A 430 -13.76 -4.21 -5.27
CA PHE A 430 -14.28 -3.50 -4.10
C PHE A 430 -14.04 -2.01 -4.27
N GLY A 431 -15.02 -1.18 -3.92
CA GLY A 431 -14.87 0.27 -3.92
C GLY A 431 -15.32 0.91 -2.62
N LEU A 432 -14.71 2.06 -2.32
CA LEU A 432 -15.11 2.97 -1.26
C LEU A 432 -15.07 4.40 -1.82
N LEU A 433 -16.24 5.01 -1.91
CA LEU A 433 -16.40 6.41 -2.28
C LEU A 433 -16.77 7.23 -1.05
N ARG A 434 -16.53 8.54 -1.10
CA ARG A 434 -16.98 9.49 -0.08
C ARG A 434 -17.54 10.74 -0.71
N ARG A 435 -18.66 11.23 -0.16
CA ARG A 435 -19.23 12.53 -0.48
C ARG A 435 -19.59 13.21 0.83
N GLU A 436 -19.17 14.46 1.03
CA GLU A 436 -19.51 15.25 2.22
C GLU A 436 -19.24 14.48 3.54
N GLY A 437 -18.11 13.77 3.60
CA GLY A 437 -17.74 12.96 4.76
C GLY A 437 -18.39 11.57 4.83
N LYS A 438 -19.52 11.33 4.14
CA LYS A 438 -20.24 10.05 4.21
C LYS A 438 -19.63 8.99 3.29
N PRO A 439 -19.19 7.85 3.84
CA PRO A 439 -18.62 6.77 3.05
C PRO A 439 -19.71 5.88 2.43
N TRP A 440 -19.46 5.38 1.23
CA TRP A 440 -20.22 4.32 0.60
C TRP A 440 -19.28 3.25 0.07
N ALA A 441 -19.48 2.01 0.53
CA ALA A 441 -18.67 0.87 0.16
C ALA A 441 -19.50 -0.08 -0.70
N PHE A 442 -18.85 -0.72 -1.67
CA PHE A 442 -19.51 -1.72 -2.49
C PHE A 442 -18.56 -2.85 -2.91
N PHE A 443 -19.13 -4.02 -3.14
CA PHE A 443 -18.56 -5.09 -3.95
C PHE A 443 -19.16 -5.03 -5.35
N LEU A 444 -18.35 -5.34 -6.35
CA LEU A 444 -18.79 -5.49 -7.73
C LEU A 444 -18.70 -6.94 -8.15
N GLU A 445 -19.75 -7.42 -8.80
CA GLU A 445 -19.83 -8.69 -9.52
C GLU A 445 -20.24 -8.39 -10.97
N TRP A 446 -19.43 -8.80 -11.93
CA TRP A 446 -19.75 -8.67 -13.36
C TRP A 446 -20.10 -10.04 -13.92
N GLU A 447 -21.32 -10.23 -14.40
CA GLU A 447 -21.75 -11.51 -14.96
C GLU A 447 -21.86 -11.45 -16.48
N ARG A 448 -21.06 -12.30 -17.15
CA ARG A 448 -21.06 -12.40 -18.61
C ARG A 448 -21.93 -13.51 -19.17
N ARG A 449 -22.29 -14.49 -18.35
CA ARG A 449 -23.02 -15.68 -18.83
C ARG A 449 -24.48 -15.59 -18.39
N ALA A 450 -25.39 -15.98 -19.28
CA ALA A 450 -26.76 -16.29 -18.87
C ALA A 450 -26.70 -17.54 -17.98
N VAL A 451 -26.96 -17.36 -16.68
CA VAL A 451 -26.77 -18.40 -15.67
C VAL A 451 -28.11 -19.04 -15.32
N ARG A 452 -28.18 -20.39 -15.26
CA ARG A 452 -29.37 -21.12 -14.78
C ARG A 452 -29.72 -20.69 -13.34
N PRO A 453 -30.99 -20.69 -12.91
CA PRO A 453 -31.37 -20.26 -11.55
C PRO A 453 -30.59 -20.93 -10.41
N SER A 454 -30.31 -22.23 -10.52
CA SER A 454 -29.51 -22.95 -9.52
C SER A 454 -28.08 -22.44 -9.40
N THR A 455 -27.46 -22.07 -10.53
CA THR A 455 -26.12 -21.51 -10.54
C THR A 455 -26.11 -20.04 -10.06
N MET A 456 -27.19 -19.28 -10.30
CA MET A 456 -27.36 -17.94 -9.69
C MET A 456 -27.43 -18.02 -8.17
N ALA A 457 -28.24 -18.95 -7.63
CA ALA A 457 -28.32 -19.20 -6.19
C ALA A 457 -26.96 -19.61 -5.60
N ALA A 458 -26.24 -20.51 -6.29
CA ALA A 458 -24.91 -20.93 -5.87
C ALA A 458 -23.90 -19.77 -5.83
N ARG A 459 -23.98 -18.81 -6.75
CA ARG A 459 -23.15 -17.59 -6.73
C ARG A 459 -23.49 -16.64 -5.58
N LEU A 460 -24.75 -16.59 -5.17
CA LEU A 460 -25.21 -15.74 -4.08
C LEU A 460 -24.88 -16.32 -2.69
N ALA A 461 -24.82 -17.65 -2.57
CA ALA A 461 -24.62 -18.35 -1.31
C ALA A 461 -23.39 -17.88 -0.48
N PRO A 462 -22.20 -17.61 -1.07
CA PRO A 462 -21.08 -17.03 -0.33
C PRO A 462 -21.40 -15.67 0.30
N TYR A 463 -22.14 -14.81 -0.39
CA TYR A 463 -22.57 -13.50 0.13
C TYR A 463 -23.58 -13.66 1.25
N LEU A 464 -24.57 -14.54 1.10
CA LEU A 464 -25.54 -14.81 2.18
C LEU A 464 -24.82 -15.23 3.47
N ARG A 465 -23.88 -16.19 3.40
CA ARG A 465 -23.07 -16.57 4.57
C ARG A 465 -22.21 -15.44 5.11
N TYR A 466 -21.64 -14.61 4.24
CA TYR A 466 -20.80 -13.48 4.66
C TYR A 466 -21.63 -12.43 5.41
N TYR A 467 -22.81 -12.10 4.89
CA TYR A 467 -23.72 -11.08 5.43
C TYR A 467 -24.59 -11.57 6.59
N ALA A 468 -24.72 -12.89 6.77
CA ALA A 468 -25.27 -13.50 7.99
C ALA A 468 -24.37 -13.31 9.23
N SER A 469 -23.20 -12.67 9.07
CA SER A 469 -22.26 -12.40 10.16
C SER A 469 -21.90 -10.91 10.24
N GLN A 470 -21.24 -10.49 11.32
CA GLN A 470 -20.70 -9.13 11.46
C GLN A 470 -19.47 -8.83 10.59
N ARG A 471 -19.00 -9.82 9.80
CA ARG A 471 -17.77 -9.73 9.03
C ARG A 471 -17.70 -8.60 8.00
N PRO A 472 -18.77 -8.26 7.25
CA PRO A 472 -18.71 -7.16 6.29
C PRO A 472 -18.31 -5.84 6.98
N THR A 473 -18.95 -5.53 8.11
CA THR A 473 -18.64 -4.33 8.90
C THR A 473 -17.25 -4.42 9.53
N ASP A 474 -16.86 -5.56 10.10
CA ASP A 474 -15.52 -5.74 10.69
C ASP A 474 -14.38 -5.53 9.67
N ASP A 475 -14.56 -6.05 8.44
CA ASP A 475 -13.54 -5.97 7.40
C ASP A 475 -13.47 -4.58 6.75
N HIS A 476 -14.61 -3.90 6.62
CA HIS A 476 -14.73 -2.69 5.80
C HIS A 476 -15.06 -1.41 6.59
N GLY A 477 -15.37 -1.51 7.88
CA GLY A 477 -15.77 -0.40 8.75
C GLY A 477 -17.20 0.11 8.49
N LEU A 478 -17.84 -0.39 7.45
CA LEU A 478 -19.23 -0.23 7.09
C LEU A 478 -19.64 -1.47 6.30
N ARG A 479 -20.94 -1.70 6.17
CA ARG A 479 -21.46 -2.79 5.36
C ARG A 479 -21.43 -2.38 3.88
N PRO A 480 -20.70 -3.10 3.00
CA PRO A 480 -20.73 -2.80 1.57
C PRO A 480 -22.09 -3.17 0.95
N ASP A 481 -22.46 -2.49 -0.12
CA ASP A 481 -23.51 -2.97 -1.03
C ASP A 481 -22.93 -4.00 -2.00
N VAL A 482 -23.74 -4.87 -2.56
CA VAL A 482 -23.34 -5.81 -3.63
C VAL A 482 -23.93 -5.33 -4.95
N LEU A 483 -23.10 -4.80 -5.82
CA LEU A 483 -23.45 -4.39 -7.18
C LEU A 483 -23.25 -5.57 -8.12
N VAL A 484 -24.30 -5.98 -8.82
CA VAL A 484 -24.25 -7.05 -9.82
C VAL A 484 -24.63 -6.49 -11.18
N VAL A 485 -23.74 -6.59 -12.15
CA VAL A 485 -23.98 -6.13 -13.52
C VAL A 485 -23.98 -7.33 -14.45
N PHE A 486 -25.09 -7.57 -15.15
CA PHE A 486 -25.19 -8.59 -16.20
C PHE A 486 -24.90 -7.99 -17.58
N GLU A 487 -24.48 -8.79 -18.54
CA GLU A 487 -24.44 -8.33 -19.95
C GLU A 487 -25.86 -8.10 -20.52
N ASP A 488 -26.84 -8.87 -20.06
CA ASP A 488 -28.20 -8.94 -20.60
C ASP A 488 -29.28 -8.55 -19.56
N GLU A 489 -30.34 -7.88 -20.03
CA GLU A 489 -31.44 -7.39 -19.19
C GLU A 489 -32.31 -8.51 -18.60
N LEU A 490 -32.64 -9.53 -19.41
CA LEU A 490 -33.46 -10.66 -18.97
C LEU A 490 -32.72 -11.45 -17.88
N ALA A 491 -31.42 -11.65 -18.03
CA ALA A 491 -30.59 -12.29 -17.01
C ALA A 491 -30.55 -11.48 -15.69
N ALA A 492 -30.43 -10.15 -15.77
CA ALA A 492 -30.52 -9.27 -14.59
C ALA A 492 -31.88 -9.40 -13.88
N HIS A 493 -32.97 -9.39 -14.64
CA HIS A 493 -34.33 -9.55 -14.09
C HIS A 493 -34.53 -10.91 -13.42
N HIS A 494 -34.10 -12.00 -14.07
CA HIS A 494 -34.16 -13.34 -13.50
C HIS A 494 -33.33 -13.45 -12.21
N PHE A 495 -32.14 -12.85 -12.18
CA PHE A 495 -31.28 -12.85 -11.01
C PHE A 495 -31.91 -12.11 -9.83
N LEU A 496 -32.59 -10.98 -10.06
CA LEU A 496 -33.36 -10.28 -9.00
C LEU A 496 -34.42 -11.20 -8.38
N GLY A 497 -35.15 -11.95 -9.21
CA GLY A 497 -36.14 -12.91 -8.74
C GLY A 497 -35.52 -14.04 -7.90
N VAL A 498 -34.38 -14.58 -8.32
CA VAL A 498 -33.62 -15.57 -7.55
C VAL A 498 -33.11 -14.96 -6.24
N ALA A 499 -32.45 -13.81 -6.30
CA ALA A 499 -31.88 -13.13 -5.14
C ALA A 499 -32.94 -12.85 -4.08
N ARG A 500 -34.11 -12.33 -4.46
CA ARG A 500 -35.24 -12.12 -3.55
C ARG A 500 -35.63 -13.39 -2.79
N ARG A 501 -35.78 -14.52 -3.50
CA ARG A 501 -36.14 -15.80 -2.88
C ARG A 501 -35.06 -16.34 -1.95
N GLU A 502 -33.79 -16.26 -2.36
CA GLU A 502 -32.67 -16.77 -1.56
C GLU A 502 -32.42 -15.93 -0.31
N ILE A 503 -32.50 -14.60 -0.43
CA ILE A 503 -32.38 -13.64 0.69
C ILE A 503 -33.49 -13.89 1.71
N ALA A 504 -34.74 -13.97 1.25
CA ALA A 504 -35.88 -14.27 2.12
C ALA A 504 -35.73 -15.63 2.81
N ARG A 505 -35.31 -16.68 2.08
CA ARG A 505 -35.10 -18.01 2.66
C ARG A 505 -33.98 -18.04 3.70
N GLY A 506 -32.90 -17.29 3.47
CA GLY A 506 -31.78 -17.21 4.40
C GLY A 506 -32.03 -16.33 5.62
N GLY A 507 -33.08 -15.49 5.60
CA GLY A 507 -33.31 -14.48 6.64
C GLY A 507 -32.15 -13.48 6.78
N VAL A 508 -31.40 -13.24 5.69
CA VAL A 508 -30.22 -12.38 5.69
C VAL A 508 -30.57 -11.06 5.04
N ASP A 509 -30.30 -9.95 5.70
CA ASP A 509 -30.34 -8.64 5.03
C ASP A 509 -29.11 -8.53 4.10
N LEU A 510 -29.30 -8.53 2.78
CA LEU A 510 -28.20 -8.41 1.82
C LEU A 510 -28.52 -7.22 0.89
N PRO A 511 -27.85 -6.07 1.05
CA PRO A 511 -28.08 -4.92 0.20
C PRO A 511 -27.49 -5.19 -1.18
N ILE A 512 -28.33 -5.67 -2.10
CA ILE A 512 -27.95 -6.02 -3.47
C ILE A 512 -28.65 -5.12 -4.48
N LEU A 513 -27.87 -4.61 -5.42
CA LEU A 513 -28.31 -3.78 -6.52
C LEU A 513 -27.91 -4.46 -7.82
N VAL A 514 -28.87 -4.61 -8.72
CA VAL A 514 -28.67 -5.33 -9.98
C VAL A 514 -28.92 -4.40 -11.15
N SER A 515 -28.05 -4.48 -12.15
CA SER A 515 -28.19 -3.77 -13.41
C SER A 515 -27.74 -4.65 -14.57
N HIS A 516 -27.81 -4.12 -15.77
CA HIS A 516 -27.24 -4.71 -16.97
C HIS A 516 -26.41 -3.67 -17.73
N ARG A 517 -25.50 -4.18 -18.57
CA ARG A 517 -24.47 -3.39 -19.23
C ARG A 517 -25.03 -2.20 -20.01
N ALA A 518 -26.01 -2.42 -20.89
CA ALA A 518 -26.57 -1.35 -21.73
C ALA A 518 -27.17 -0.19 -20.91
N LEU A 519 -27.77 -0.50 -19.75
CA LEU A 519 -28.32 0.51 -18.84
C LEU A 519 -27.21 1.28 -18.10
N ILE A 520 -26.17 0.58 -17.63
CA ILE A 520 -24.99 1.21 -17.02
C ILE A 520 -24.22 2.06 -18.04
N GLU A 521 -24.10 1.65 -19.29
CA GLU A 521 -23.46 2.46 -20.34
C GLU A 521 -24.26 3.74 -20.63
N ARG A 522 -25.59 3.69 -20.55
CA ARG A 522 -26.47 4.84 -20.78
C ARG A 522 -26.52 5.81 -19.59
N GLU A 523 -26.68 5.30 -18.38
CA GLU A 523 -26.91 6.12 -17.17
C GLU A 523 -25.66 6.31 -16.31
N GLY A 524 -24.66 5.46 -16.51
CA GLY A 524 -23.44 5.40 -15.73
C GLY A 524 -23.55 4.61 -14.42
N PRO A 525 -22.41 4.21 -13.84
CA PRO A 525 -22.35 3.50 -12.57
C PRO A 525 -23.01 4.22 -11.38
N LEU A 526 -23.07 5.55 -11.35
CA LEU A 526 -23.72 6.33 -10.28
C LEU A 526 -25.16 6.75 -10.61
N GLY A 527 -25.68 6.34 -11.77
CA GLY A 527 -27.00 6.70 -12.27
C GLY A 527 -28.17 6.01 -11.56
N ARG A 528 -29.38 6.10 -12.15
CA ARG A 528 -30.62 5.47 -11.63
C ARG A 528 -30.83 4.05 -12.16
N GLY A 529 -29.88 3.54 -12.94
CA GLY A 529 -29.96 2.27 -13.65
C GLY A 529 -29.83 1.03 -12.77
N TRP A 530 -30.13 1.11 -11.48
CA TRP A 530 -30.01 0.01 -10.55
C TRP A 530 -31.37 -0.40 -10.00
N ALA A 531 -31.64 -1.70 -9.96
CA ALA A 531 -32.84 -2.25 -9.34
C ALA A 531 -32.47 -2.93 -8.01
N ALA A 532 -33.23 -2.64 -6.96
CA ALA A 532 -33.09 -3.27 -5.66
C ALA A 532 -34.02 -4.48 -5.51
N VAL A 533 -33.65 -5.44 -4.65
CA VAL A 533 -34.50 -6.61 -4.36
C VAL A 533 -35.85 -6.22 -3.75
N ALA A 534 -35.89 -5.14 -2.96
CA ALA A 534 -37.11 -4.58 -2.38
C ALA A 534 -38.09 -3.99 -3.41
N GLY A 535 -37.69 -3.87 -4.69
CA GLY A 535 -38.48 -3.26 -5.75
C GLY A 535 -38.13 -1.80 -6.00
N GLY A 536 -38.41 -1.31 -7.21
CA GLY A 536 -38.16 0.07 -7.64
C GLY A 536 -36.76 0.34 -8.19
N ALA A 537 -36.64 1.47 -8.90
CA ALA A 537 -35.36 2.03 -9.31
C ALA A 537 -34.65 2.64 -8.09
N ALA A 538 -33.41 2.24 -7.87
CA ALA A 538 -32.56 2.72 -6.79
C ALA A 538 -31.37 3.50 -7.37
N ARG A 539 -30.88 4.47 -6.59
CA ARG A 539 -29.52 4.99 -6.80
C ARG A 539 -28.58 4.21 -5.89
N PRO A 540 -27.40 3.82 -6.40
CA PRO A 540 -26.45 3.07 -5.60
C PRO A 540 -25.88 3.92 -4.48
N PHE A 541 -25.83 5.25 -4.69
CA PHE A 541 -25.55 6.21 -3.65
C PHE A 541 -26.83 7.04 -3.39
N PRO A 542 -27.51 6.88 -2.24
CA PRO A 542 -28.71 7.64 -1.96
C PRO A 542 -28.38 9.14 -1.90
N ASP A 543 -29.13 9.96 -2.64
CA ASP A 543 -29.07 11.41 -2.44
C ASP A 543 -29.71 11.74 -1.10
N GLU A 544 -28.97 12.45 -0.26
CA GLU A 544 -29.42 12.85 1.09
C GLU A 544 -30.70 13.70 1.09
N ARG A 545 -31.14 14.18 -0.08
CA ARG A 545 -32.38 14.95 -0.21
C ARG A 545 -33.64 14.10 -0.11
N ALA A 546 -33.55 12.78 -0.12
CA ALA A 546 -34.67 11.91 0.20
C ALA A 546 -34.51 11.43 1.66
N PRO A 547 -35.26 11.99 2.64
CA PRO A 547 -35.35 11.35 3.95
C PRO A 547 -35.77 9.90 3.74
N ARG A 548 -34.99 8.95 4.28
CA ARG A 548 -35.47 7.56 4.37
C ARG A 548 -36.77 7.63 5.16
N PRO A 549 -37.90 7.07 4.67
CA PRO A 549 -39.02 6.82 5.56
C PRO A 549 -38.47 5.89 6.63
N PHE A 550 -38.28 6.42 7.83
CA PHE A 550 -38.06 5.61 9.00
C PHE A 550 -39.30 4.74 9.10
N GLY A 551 -39.14 3.44 8.82
CA GLY A 551 -40.15 2.47 9.19
C GLY A 551 -40.35 2.63 10.69
N ASP A 552 -41.57 3.01 11.06
CA ASP A 552 -42.05 2.97 12.42
C ASP A 552 -41.73 1.58 12.98
N ALA A 553 -40.73 1.52 13.84
CA ALA A 553 -40.58 0.41 14.76
C ALA A 553 -41.71 0.57 15.79
N ALA A 554 -42.88 0.06 15.44
CA ALA A 554 -44.00 -0.11 16.33
C ALA A 554 -43.73 -1.30 17.27
N GLY A 555 -44.01 -1.08 18.57
CA GLY A 555 -44.51 -2.08 19.52
C GLY A 555 -43.51 -3.08 20.07
#